data_AF-A0A9Y1YSL9-F1
#
_entry.id   AF-A0A9Y1YSL9-F1
#
_cell.length_a   1.000
_cell.length_b   1.000
_cell.length_c   1.000
_cell.angle_alpha   90.00
_cell.angle_beta   90.00
_cell.angle_gamma   90.00
#
_symmetry.space_group_name_H-M   'P 1'
#
loop_
_entity.id
_entity.type
_entity.pdbx_description
1 polymer ?
#
loop_
_entity_poly.entity_id
_entity_poly.type
_entity_poly.pdbx_seq_one_letter_code
_entity_poly.pdbx_strand_id
1 'polypeptide(L)'
;AVAASEKTVDLIARTPMNTSYNVTVRLPMSMPINELKGLSPFEEVLDRIHFMVSKAVAAECSFFEDTLYTFNNRSFKNMMPSSCYQIVAQDCTNELKFIVLLRKDSSEQHHINVKISEIDIDLYPKDNNVTVKVNEMEIPHSNLPYRHPTGSIEIRQSGQGIAVYAPSHGLQEVYFDRKTWKIKVADWMKGKTCGLCGKGDGEIRQEYRTPNGRVAKNSVSFAQSWILPAESCRDASECRLKLESVQLEKQLTIHGDESTCLSVEPVPRCLPGCMPIKTTPVTVGFSCLQSGAQSSVFDRSVDLKQTTQAHLACNCNARCS
;
A
#
# COMPACT_ATOMS: atom_id res chain seq x y z
N ALA A 1 16.56 -19.30 26.91
CA ALA A 1 15.47 -18.33 27.17
C ALA A 1 14.16 -19.06 26.95
N VAL A 2 13.18 -18.90 27.83
CA VAL A 2 11.84 -19.46 27.66
C VAL A 2 10.87 -18.29 27.55
N ALA A 3 10.06 -18.25 26.50
CA ALA A 3 9.07 -17.20 26.34
C ALA A 3 7.94 -17.43 27.37
N ALA A 4 7.77 -16.48 28.29
CA ALA A 4 6.79 -16.57 29.37
C ALA A 4 5.41 -16.02 28.96
N SER A 5 5.37 -15.07 28.00
CA SER A 5 4.16 -14.58 27.34
C SER A 5 4.51 -13.94 25.98
N GLU A 6 3.51 -13.57 25.18
CA GLU A 6 3.74 -12.90 23.88
C GLU A 6 4.60 -11.63 24.01
N LYS A 7 4.66 -10.94 25.15
CA LYS A 7 5.50 -9.73 25.34
C LYS A 7 6.63 -9.89 26.35
N THR A 8 6.85 -11.08 26.90
CA THR A 8 7.88 -11.29 27.94
C THR A 8 8.70 -12.55 27.72
N VAL A 9 10.01 -12.41 27.87
CA VAL A 9 10.96 -13.53 27.79
C VAL A 9 11.69 -13.66 29.11
N ASP A 10 11.72 -14.87 29.66
CA ASP A 10 12.51 -15.19 30.83
C ASP A 10 13.91 -15.67 30.40
N LEU A 11 14.91 -14.92 30.85
CA LEU A 11 16.31 -15.17 30.60
C LEU A 11 16.98 -15.75 31.85
N ILE A 12 17.89 -16.67 31.61
CA ILE A 12 18.85 -17.14 32.61
C ILE A 12 20.17 -16.47 32.26
N ALA A 13 20.61 -15.52 33.08
CA ALA A 13 21.87 -14.83 32.88
C ALA A 13 22.96 -15.57 33.68
N ARG A 14 23.88 -16.23 32.97
CA ARG A 14 25.07 -16.84 33.58
C ARG A 14 26.25 -15.90 33.38
N THR A 15 26.79 -15.40 34.49
CA THR A 15 28.09 -14.74 34.53
C THR A 15 29.11 -15.69 35.17
N PRO A 16 30.42 -15.47 34.99
CA PRO A 16 31.45 -16.33 35.60
C PRO A 16 31.33 -16.45 37.12
N MET A 17 30.76 -15.44 37.79
CA MET A 17 30.65 -15.37 39.25
C MET A 17 29.26 -15.71 39.79
N ASN A 18 28.20 -15.59 38.99
CA ASN A 18 26.82 -15.78 39.45
C ASN A 18 25.90 -16.23 38.31
N THR A 19 24.90 -17.05 38.65
CA THR A 19 23.77 -17.37 37.75
C THR A 19 22.50 -16.75 38.31
N SER A 20 21.88 -15.87 37.53
CA SER A 20 20.58 -15.26 37.83
C SER A 20 19.49 -15.96 37.03
N TYR A 21 18.48 -16.45 37.75
CA TYR A 21 17.29 -17.06 37.18
C TYR A 21 16.17 -16.03 37.05
N ASN A 22 15.30 -16.19 36.06
CA ASN A 22 14.06 -15.41 35.86
C ASN A 22 14.26 -13.90 35.67
N VAL A 23 15.22 -13.50 34.83
CA VAL A 23 15.28 -12.12 34.34
C VAL A 23 14.18 -11.96 33.28
N THR A 24 13.03 -11.44 33.68
CA THR A 24 11.92 -11.17 32.78
C THR A 24 12.19 -9.89 32.00
N VAL A 25 12.45 -10.04 30.69
CA VAL A 25 12.63 -8.91 29.77
C VAL A 25 11.31 -8.66 29.05
N ARG A 26 10.82 -7.42 29.12
CA ARG A 26 9.71 -6.97 28.27
C ARG A 26 10.24 -6.68 26.87
N LEU A 27 9.64 -7.32 25.89
CA LEU A 27 9.99 -7.10 24.50
C LEU A 27 9.29 -5.84 23.97
N PRO A 28 9.91 -5.10 23.04
CA PRO A 28 9.28 -3.98 22.36
C PRO A 28 8.15 -4.40 21.39
N MET A 29 7.97 -5.72 21.20
CA MET A 29 7.10 -6.35 20.21
C MET A 29 6.52 -7.66 20.74
N SER A 30 5.38 -8.08 20.19
CA SER A 30 4.77 -9.36 20.52
C SER A 30 5.42 -10.51 19.73
N MET A 31 5.79 -11.60 20.41
CA MET A 31 6.35 -12.81 19.83
C MET A 31 5.24 -13.78 19.41
N PRO A 32 5.33 -14.41 18.24
CA PRO A 32 4.32 -15.32 17.69
C PRO A 32 4.44 -16.73 18.29
N ILE A 33 4.35 -16.85 19.62
CA ILE A 33 4.62 -18.11 20.35
C ILE A 33 3.66 -19.23 19.93
N ASN A 34 2.42 -18.89 19.55
CA ASN A 34 1.41 -19.87 19.15
C ASN A 34 1.70 -20.53 17.79
N GLU A 35 2.45 -19.88 16.89
CA GLU A 35 2.79 -20.42 15.57
C GLU A 35 3.93 -21.45 15.63
N LEU A 36 4.64 -21.57 16.77
CA LEU A 36 5.67 -22.59 16.98
C LEU A 36 5.12 -24.03 17.04
N LYS A 37 3.82 -24.20 17.28
CA LYS A 37 3.20 -25.53 17.44
C LYS A 37 3.21 -26.38 16.16
N GLY A 38 3.44 -25.77 15.00
CA GLY A 38 3.49 -26.43 13.69
C GLY A 38 4.89 -26.75 13.17
N LEU A 39 5.96 -26.36 13.87
CA LEU A 39 7.34 -26.60 13.42
C LEU A 39 7.82 -27.97 13.89
N SER A 40 8.29 -28.80 12.94
CA SER A 40 8.71 -30.18 13.23
C SER A 40 9.87 -30.24 14.25
N PRO A 41 10.07 -31.38 14.94
CA PRO A 41 11.06 -31.48 16.01
C PRO A 41 12.54 -31.47 15.57
N PHE A 42 12.82 -31.45 14.26
CA PHE A 42 14.18 -31.64 13.73
C PHE A 42 14.91 -30.36 13.30
N GLU A 43 14.32 -29.17 13.46
CA GLU A 43 14.99 -27.90 13.13
C GLU A 43 15.80 -27.38 14.32
N GLU A 44 17.03 -26.94 14.06
CA GLU A 44 17.94 -26.36 15.05
C GLU A 44 17.26 -25.20 15.81
N VAL A 45 17.60 -25.05 17.09
CA VAL A 45 17.04 -24.00 17.96
C VAL A 45 17.25 -22.59 17.36
N LEU A 46 18.32 -22.39 16.59
CA LEU A 46 18.59 -21.14 15.87
C LEU A 46 17.53 -20.84 14.81
N ASP A 47 17.05 -21.82 14.05
CA ASP A 47 16.06 -21.60 12.98
C ASP A 47 14.71 -21.21 13.55
N ARG A 48 14.33 -21.79 14.69
CA ARG A 48 13.12 -21.39 15.44
C ARG A 48 13.24 -19.97 15.97
N ILE A 49 14.40 -19.58 16.49
CA ILE A 49 14.65 -18.21 16.97
C ILE A 49 14.65 -17.23 15.80
N HIS A 50 15.30 -17.57 14.69
CA HIS A 50 15.33 -16.76 13.48
C HIS A 50 13.93 -16.58 12.90
N PHE A 51 13.15 -17.65 12.80
CA PHE A 51 11.74 -17.62 12.40
C PHE A 51 10.89 -16.75 13.34
N MET A 52 11.07 -16.89 14.66
CA MET A 52 10.37 -16.08 15.65
C MET A 52 10.70 -14.59 15.52
N VAL A 53 11.98 -14.26 15.36
CA VAL A 53 12.43 -12.89 15.18
C VAL A 53 11.90 -12.35 13.85
N SER A 54 12.08 -13.05 12.72
CA SER A 54 11.63 -12.60 11.40
C SER A 54 10.13 -12.37 11.33
N LYS A 55 9.33 -13.25 11.94
CA LYS A 55 7.88 -13.07 12.08
C LYS A 55 7.51 -11.90 12.97
N ALA A 56 8.17 -11.76 14.12
CA ALA A 56 7.89 -10.67 15.03
C ALA A 56 8.27 -9.31 14.38
N VAL A 57 9.36 -9.25 13.61
CA VAL A 57 9.81 -8.03 12.92
C VAL A 57 9.23 -7.88 11.50
N ALA A 58 8.31 -8.74 11.07
CA ALA A 58 7.80 -8.71 9.71
C ALA A 58 7.17 -7.35 9.41
N ALA A 59 7.57 -6.73 8.30
CA ALA A 59 6.91 -5.52 7.81
C ALA A 59 5.55 -5.95 7.23
N GLU A 60 4.50 -5.79 8.03
CA GLU A 60 3.11 -6.09 7.67
C GLU A 60 2.33 -4.78 7.44
N CYS A 61 1.69 -4.69 6.29
CA CYS A 61 0.69 -3.69 5.99
C CYS A 61 -0.67 -4.39 5.88
N SER A 62 -1.72 -3.81 6.45
CA SER A 62 -3.01 -4.48 6.50
C SER A 62 -4.18 -3.51 6.39
N PHE A 63 -5.33 -4.06 6.03
CA PHE A 63 -6.60 -3.35 6.07
C PHE A 63 -7.62 -4.16 6.85
N PHE A 64 -8.19 -3.52 7.85
CA PHE A 64 -9.21 -4.08 8.73
C PHE A 64 -10.08 -2.94 9.26
N GLU A 65 -11.41 -3.16 9.33
CA GLU A 65 -12.38 -2.18 9.83
C GLU A 65 -12.22 -0.78 9.20
N ASP A 66 -12.20 -0.71 7.86
CA ASP A 66 -12.06 0.55 7.11
C ASP A 66 -10.77 1.36 7.39
N THR A 67 -9.78 0.71 7.98
CA THR A 67 -8.52 1.33 8.38
C THR A 67 -7.35 0.60 7.74
N LEU A 68 -6.49 1.37 7.05
CA LEU A 68 -5.21 0.89 6.53
C LEU A 68 -4.14 1.11 7.59
N TYR A 69 -3.34 0.07 7.84
CA TYR A 69 -2.14 0.09 8.67
C TYR A 69 -0.93 -0.14 7.78
N THR A 70 -0.01 0.82 7.77
CA THR A 70 1.23 0.78 6.99
C THR A 70 2.26 -0.17 7.59
N PHE A 71 3.37 -0.42 6.87
CA PHE A 71 4.49 -1.24 7.37
C PHE A 71 5.12 -0.69 8.65
N ASN A 72 5.11 0.64 8.84
CA ASN A 72 5.58 1.29 10.07
C ASN A 72 4.46 1.45 11.12
N ASN A 73 3.33 0.74 10.96
CA ASN A 73 2.18 0.74 11.84
C ASN A 73 1.49 2.10 12.02
N ARG A 74 1.63 3.02 11.06
CA ARG A 74 0.79 4.21 10.95
C ARG A 74 -0.57 3.82 10.39
N SER A 75 -1.64 4.31 10.99
CA SER A 75 -3.00 4.04 10.53
C SER A 75 -3.72 5.26 9.97
N PHE A 76 -4.57 5.05 8.97
CA PHE A 76 -5.47 6.07 8.42
C PHE A 76 -6.64 5.45 7.66
N LYS A 77 -7.72 6.23 7.49
CA LYS A 77 -8.83 5.88 6.60
C LYS A 77 -8.47 6.23 5.15
N ASN A 78 -8.54 5.25 4.26
CA ASN A 78 -8.30 5.46 2.84
C ASN A 78 -9.61 5.79 2.12
N MET A 79 -9.75 7.03 1.63
CA MET A 79 -10.87 7.43 0.79
C MET A 79 -10.61 7.02 -0.66
N MET A 80 -10.86 5.74 -0.95
CA MET A 80 -10.62 5.18 -2.29
C MET A 80 -11.54 5.82 -3.35
N PRO A 81 -11.00 6.13 -4.54
CA PRO A 81 -11.83 6.40 -5.70
C PRO A 81 -12.56 5.13 -6.16
N SER A 82 -13.75 5.29 -6.75
CA SER A 82 -14.46 4.18 -7.37
C SER A 82 -13.74 3.73 -8.65
N SER A 83 -13.63 2.41 -8.87
CA SER A 83 -13.10 1.76 -10.07
C SER A 83 -11.60 1.93 -10.35
N CYS A 84 -10.97 3.02 -9.90
CA CYS A 84 -9.54 3.28 -10.13
C CYS A 84 -8.64 2.46 -9.19
N TYR A 85 -7.51 2.01 -9.73
CA TYR A 85 -6.48 1.35 -8.92
C TYR A 85 -5.70 2.37 -8.08
N GLN A 86 -5.28 1.95 -6.89
CA GLN A 86 -4.26 2.59 -6.09
C GLN A 86 -3.07 1.64 -5.91
N ILE A 87 -1.86 2.17 -5.95
CA ILE A 87 -0.64 1.42 -5.62
C ILE A 87 -0.57 1.27 -4.11
N VAL A 88 -0.81 0.06 -3.61
CA VAL A 88 -0.76 -0.24 -2.17
C VAL A 88 0.68 -0.47 -1.73
N ALA A 89 1.41 -1.30 -2.47
CA ALA A 89 2.84 -1.54 -2.24
C ALA A 89 3.50 -1.91 -3.56
N GLN A 90 4.71 -1.41 -3.83
CA GLN A 90 5.53 -1.84 -4.95
C GLN A 90 7.01 -1.80 -4.58
N ASP A 91 7.83 -2.51 -5.35
CA ASP A 91 9.30 -2.39 -5.29
C ASP A 91 9.71 -1.01 -5.85
N CYS A 92 10.45 -0.22 -5.07
CA CYS A 92 10.92 1.10 -5.48
C CYS A 92 12.45 1.17 -5.52
N THR A 93 13.08 0.03 -5.77
CA THR A 93 14.46 -0.09 -6.24
C THR A 93 14.53 0.06 -7.76
N ASN A 94 15.73 -0.10 -8.34
CA ASN A 94 15.93 -0.02 -9.78
C ASN A 94 15.35 -1.23 -10.54
N GLU A 95 15.04 -2.32 -9.83
CA GLU A 95 14.47 -3.55 -10.39
C GLU A 95 13.04 -3.66 -9.86
N LEU A 96 12.05 -3.13 -10.59
CA LEU A 96 10.64 -3.19 -10.19
C LEU A 96 10.14 -4.65 -10.19
N LYS A 97 10.33 -5.37 -9.07
CA LYS A 97 10.01 -6.81 -8.95
C LYS A 97 8.54 -7.12 -8.77
N PHE A 98 7.81 -6.21 -8.11
CA PHE A 98 6.38 -6.40 -7.89
C PHE A 98 5.63 -5.07 -7.78
N ILE A 99 4.33 -5.14 -8.06
CA ILE A 99 3.34 -4.11 -7.76
C ILE A 99 2.10 -4.79 -7.18
N VAL A 100 1.58 -4.29 -6.06
CA VAL A 100 0.30 -4.68 -5.48
C VAL A 100 -0.65 -3.50 -5.61
N LEU A 101 -1.69 -3.69 -6.42
CA LEU A 101 -2.72 -2.72 -6.71
C LEU A 101 -4.02 -3.10 -5.99
N LEU A 102 -4.75 -2.09 -5.54
CA LEU A 102 -6.07 -2.25 -4.95
C LEU A 102 -7.05 -1.35 -5.69
N ARG A 103 -8.21 -1.91 -6.05
CA ARG A 103 -9.37 -1.14 -6.51
C ARG A 103 -10.63 -1.59 -5.81
N LYS A 104 -11.68 -0.80 -5.97
CA LYS A 104 -13.05 -1.22 -5.68
C LYS A 104 -13.79 -1.48 -6.98
N ASP A 105 -14.52 -2.59 -7.04
CA ASP A 105 -15.43 -2.86 -8.13
C ASP A 105 -16.74 -2.05 -8.01
N SER A 106 -17.66 -2.25 -8.96
CA SER A 106 -18.96 -1.58 -8.97
C SER A 106 -19.87 -1.94 -7.79
N SER A 107 -19.57 -3.02 -7.07
CA SER A 107 -20.26 -3.45 -5.85
C SER A 107 -19.53 -2.98 -4.58
N GLU A 108 -18.58 -2.04 -4.71
CA GLU A 108 -17.73 -1.50 -3.65
C GLU A 108 -16.88 -2.56 -2.93
N GLN A 109 -16.63 -3.71 -3.57
CA GLN A 109 -15.81 -4.77 -3.04
C GLN A 109 -14.35 -4.62 -3.47
N HIS A 110 -13.42 -4.99 -2.59
CA HIS A 110 -12.00 -4.93 -2.88
C HIS A 110 -11.57 -5.96 -3.90
N HIS A 111 -10.74 -5.53 -4.84
CA HIS A 111 -10.05 -6.36 -5.79
C HIS A 111 -8.56 -6.03 -5.71
N ILE A 112 -7.74 -7.05 -5.41
CA ILE A 112 -6.29 -6.94 -5.34
C ILE A 112 -5.68 -7.54 -6.60
N ASN A 113 -4.81 -6.77 -7.26
CA ASN A 113 -4.04 -7.23 -8.40
C ASN A 113 -2.55 -7.23 -8.03
N VAL A 114 -1.89 -8.37 -8.16
CA VAL A 114 -0.46 -8.55 -7.88
C VAL A 114 0.25 -8.79 -9.19
N LYS A 115 1.12 -7.85 -9.58
CA LYS A 115 1.96 -7.94 -10.78
C LYS A 115 3.37 -8.34 -10.38
N ILE A 116 3.91 -9.39 -10.99
CA ILE A 116 5.28 -9.88 -10.80
C ILE A 116 5.85 -10.21 -12.17
N SER A 117 6.74 -9.38 -12.72
CA SER A 117 7.18 -9.50 -14.12
C SER A 117 5.96 -9.52 -15.06
N GLU A 118 5.87 -10.46 -15.99
CA GLU A 118 4.74 -10.68 -16.91
C GLU A 118 3.56 -11.45 -16.29
N ILE A 119 3.58 -11.70 -14.97
CA ILE A 119 2.55 -12.48 -14.28
C ILE A 119 1.60 -11.54 -13.57
N ASP A 120 0.32 -11.69 -13.88
CA ASP A 120 -0.78 -10.94 -13.29
C ASP A 120 -1.66 -11.88 -12.45
N ILE A 121 -1.83 -11.55 -11.17
CA ILE A 121 -2.62 -12.34 -10.22
C ILE A 121 -3.72 -11.47 -9.63
N ASP A 122 -4.96 -11.75 -10.00
CA ASP A 122 -6.15 -11.08 -9.50
C ASP A 122 -6.79 -11.88 -8.36
N LEU A 123 -7.07 -11.22 -7.24
CA LEU A 123 -7.84 -11.73 -6.11
C LEU A 123 -9.10 -10.89 -5.92
N TYR A 124 -10.27 -11.49 -6.07
CA TYR A 124 -11.55 -10.78 -5.97
C TYR A 124 -12.66 -11.66 -5.39
N PRO A 125 -13.66 -11.07 -4.73
CA PRO A 125 -14.83 -11.80 -4.25
C PRO A 125 -15.72 -12.27 -5.42
N LYS A 126 -16.19 -13.52 -5.33
CA LYS A 126 -17.20 -14.11 -6.23
C LYS A 126 -17.92 -15.22 -5.47
N ASP A 127 -19.25 -15.26 -5.54
CA ASP A 127 -20.09 -16.28 -4.90
C ASP A 127 -19.76 -16.52 -3.41
N ASN A 128 -19.58 -15.44 -2.65
CA ASN A 128 -19.25 -15.45 -1.22
C ASN A 128 -17.88 -16.09 -0.87
N ASN A 129 -17.02 -16.31 -1.86
CA ASN A 129 -15.65 -16.80 -1.69
C ASN A 129 -14.63 -15.88 -2.39
N VAL A 130 -13.33 -16.07 -2.15
CA VAL A 130 -12.27 -15.36 -2.89
C VAL A 130 -11.93 -16.19 -4.12
N THR A 131 -11.99 -15.59 -5.30
CA THR A 131 -11.54 -16.19 -6.55
C THR A 131 -10.16 -15.65 -6.91
N VAL A 132 -9.33 -16.51 -7.48
CA VAL A 132 -8.01 -16.14 -8.00
C VAL A 132 -7.95 -16.38 -9.51
N LYS A 133 -7.42 -15.39 -10.24
CA LYS A 133 -7.01 -15.56 -11.64
C LYS A 133 -5.50 -15.35 -11.75
N VAL A 134 -4.87 -16.15 -12.61
CA VAL A 134 -3.46 -16.00 -12.99
C VAL A 134 -3.43 -15.81 -14.50
N ASN A 135 -2.98 -14.65 -14.98
CA ASN A 135 -2.98 -14.29 -16.40
C ASN A 135 -4.36 -14.54 -17.05
N GLU A 136 -5.41 -13.94 -16.46
CA GLU A 136 -6.82 -14.05 -16.87
C GLU A 136 -7.48 -15.45 -16.68
N MET A 137 -6.70 -16.49 -16.41
CA MET A 137 -7.21 -17.84 -16.17
C MET A 137 -7.61 -18.04 -14.71
N GLU A 138 -8.89 -18.34 -14.47
CA GLU A 138 -9.41 -18.66 -13.13
C GLU A 138 -8.83 -19.99 -12.64
N ILE A 139 -8.20 -19.99 -11.47
CA ILE A 139 -7.68 -21.21 -10.86
C ILE A 139 -8.76 -21.79 -9.95
N PRO A 140 -9.27 -23.00 -10.24
CA PRO A 140 -10.27 -23.64 -9.37
C PRO A 140 -9.71 -23.87 -7.97
N HIS A 141 -10.56 -23.75 -6.95
CA HIS A 141 -10.16 -24.02 -5.55
C HIS A 141 -9.62 -25.44 -5.36
N SER A 142 -10.12 -26.41 -6.12
CA SER A 142 -9.62 -27.80 -6.13
C SER A 142 -8.17 -27.93 -6.58
N ASN A 143 -7.64 -26.91 -7.27
CA ASN A 143 -6.29 -26.88 -7.82
C ASN A 143 -5.34 -26.05 -6.95
N LEU A 144 -5.77 -25.61 -5.76
CA LEU A 144 -4.90 -25.02 -4.75
C LEU A 144 -4.27 -26.13 -3.87
N PRO A 145 -2.97 -26.06 -3.54
CA PRO A 145 -2.05 -24.96 -3.82
C PRO A 145 -1.62 -24.94 -5.30
N TYR A 146 -1.68 -23.76 -5.91
CA TYR A 146 -1.18 -23.53 -7.25
C TYR A 146 0.28 -23.09 -7.17
N ARG A 147 1.16 -23.73 -7.93
CA ARG A 147 2.57 -23.35 -8.09
C ARG A 147 2.80 -22.90 -9.52
N HIS A 148 3.24 -21.67 -9.69
CA HIS A 148 3.53 -21.14 -11.02
C HIS A 148 4.74 -21.88 -11.63
N PRO A 149 4.77 -22.15 -12.95
CA PRO A 149 5.89 -22.86 -13.61
C PRO A 149 7.28 -22.24 -13.41
N THR A 150 7.37 -20.95 -13.06
CA THR A 150 8.64 -20.30 -12.70
C THR A 150 9.22 -20.80 -11.37
N GLY A 151 8.44 -21.55 -10.57
CA GLY A 151 8.83 -22.10 -9.26
C GLY A 151 8.91 -21.07 -8.13
N SER A 152 8.76 -19.78 -8.44
CA SER A 152 8.96 -18.67 -7.48
C SER A 152 7.66 -18.15 -6.84
N ILE A 153 6.50 -18.60 -7.31
CA ILE A 153 5.18 -18.12 -6.90
C ILE A 153 4.31 -19.30 -6.51
N GLU A 154 3.66 -19.18 -5.35
CA GLU A 154 2.73 -20.16 -4.84
C GLU A 154 1.48 -19.48 -4.29
N ILE A 155 0.32 -20.04 -4.61
CA ILE A 155 -0.98 -19.53 -4.19
C ILE A 155 -1.67 -20.63 -3.40
N ARG A 156 -2.10 -20.34 -2.18
CA ARG A 156 -2.71 -21.32 -1.28
C ARG A 156 -3.99 -20.78 -0.65
N GLN A 157 -4.90 -21.68 -0.31
CA GLN A 157 -5.99 -21.34 0.61
C GLN A 157 -5.41 -21.09 2.01
N SER A 158 -5.86 -20.01 2.65
CA SER A 158 -5.44 -19.63 4.00
C SER A 158 -6.65 -19.15 4.81
N GLY A 159 -7.10 -19.95 5.79
CA GLY A 159 -8.33 -19.68 6.52
C GLY A 159 -9.53 -19.52 5.57
N GLN A 160 -10.20 -18.36 5.64
CA GLN A 160 -11.36 -18.01 4.79
C GLN A 160 -10.98 -17.31 3.48
N GLY A 161 -9.70 -17.15 3.21
CA GLY A 161 -9.18 -16.38 2.08
C GLY A 161 -8.12 -17.11 1.26
N ILE A 162 -7.43 -16.35 0.42
CA ILE A 162 -6.33 -16.83 -0.42
C ILE A 162 -5.07 -16.04 -0.07
N ALA A 163 -3.93 -16.72 -0.04
CA ALA A 163 -2.61 -16.14 0.16
C ALA A 163 -1.71 -16.43 -1.05
N VAL A 164 -1.06 -15.38 -1.57
CA VAL A 164 -0.04 -15.42 -2.61
C VAL A 164 1.34 -15.25 -1.97
N TYR A 165 2.27 -16.13 -2.30
CA TYR A 165 3.64 -16.15 -1.78
C TYR A 165 4.62 -16.01 -2.95
N ALA A 166 5.51 -15.02 -2.88
CA ALA A 166 6.58 -14.82 -3.87
C ALA A 166 7.85 -14.23 -3.20
N PRO A 167 8.45 -14.92 -2.22
CA PRO A 167 9.49 -14.36 -1.37
C PRO A 167 10.77 -13.99 -2.12
N SER A 168 11.11 -14.70 -3.21
CA SER A 168 12.24 -14.35 -4.07
C SER A 168 12.02 -13.06 -4.88
N HIS A 169 10.77 -12.63 -5.03
CA HIS A 169 10.38 -11.36 -5.64
C HIS A 169 10.14 -10.26 -4.60
N GLY A 170 10.24 -10.57 -3.31
CA GLY A 170 10.11 -9.58 -2.23
C GLY A 170 8.74 -9.57 -1.55
N LEU A 171 7.79 -10.39 -2.01
CA LEU A 171 6.48 -10.56 -1.38
C LEU A 171 6.45 -11.82 -0.53
N GLN A 172 6.51 -11.65 0.78
CA GLN A 172 6.43 -12.76 1.72
C GLN A 172 5.01 -13.34 1.79
N GLU A 173 3.98 -12.49 1.71
CA GLU A 173 2.57 -12.89 1.69
C GLU A 173 1.69 -11.74 1.17
N VAL A 174 0.77 -12.01 0.25
CA VAL A 174 -0.39 -11.16 -0.04
C VAL A 174 -1.65 -11.96 0.26
N TYR A 175 -2.37 -11.59 1.31
CA TYR A 175 -3.56 -12.27 1.80
C TYR A 175 -4.82 -11.45 1.55
N PHE A 176 -5.91 -12.11 1.18
CA PHE A 176 -7.23 -11.50 1.03
C PHE A 176 -8.35 -12.45 1.41
N ASP A 177 -9.32 -11.98 2.19
CA ASP A 177 -10.51 -12.75 2.64
C ASP A 177 -11.85 -12.11 2.29
N ARG A 178 -11.85 -11.17 1.32
CA ARG A 178 -12.95 -10.29 0.90
C ARG A 178 -13.14 -9.03 1.75
N LYS A 179 -12.90 -9.10 3.06
CA LYS A 179 -13.11 -7.96 3.97
C LYS A 179 -11.79 -7.32 4.39
N THR A 180 -10.79 -8.15 4.58
CA THR A 180 -9.46 -7.81 5.09
C THR A 180 -8.42 -8.22 4.06
N TRP A 181 -7.31 -7.48 4.06
CA TRP A 181 -6.13 -7.88 3.32
C TRP A 181 -4.88 -7.59 4.13
N LYS A 182 -3.83 -8.36 3.85
CA LYS A 182 -2.52 -8.20 4.47
C LYS A 182 -1.44 -8.36 3.42
N ILE A 183 -0.41 -7.54 3.50
CA ILE A 183 0.78 -7.60 2.67
C ILE A 183 1.96 -7.69 3.62
N LYS A 184 2.76 -8.73 3.49
CA LYS A 184 4.07 -8.87 4.13
C LYS A 184 5.13 -8.89 3.07
N VAL A 185 6.17 -8.10 3.29
CA VAL A 185 7.34 -8.10 2.41
C VAL A 185 8.45 -8.95 3.00
N ALA A 186 9.30 -9.51 2.14
CA ALA A 186 10.48 -10.22 2.57
C ALA A 186 11.40 -9.26 3.36
N ASP A 187 12.19 -9.78 4.31
CA ASP A 187 13.03 -8.96 5.18
C ASP A 187 14.00 -8.05 4.41
N TRP A 188 14.51 -8.53 3.27
CA TRP A 188 15.42 -7.78 2.40
C TRP A 188 14.75 -6.62 1.62
N MET A 189 13.42 -6.51 1.66
CA MET A 189 12.62 -5.42 1.08
C MET A 189 12.24 -4.33 2.07
N LYS A 190 12.56 -4.47 3.36
CA LYS A 190 12.35 -3.39 4.35
C LYS A 190 13.12 -2.14 3.92
N GLY A 191 12.42 -1.00 3.92
CA GLY A 191 12.93 0.29 3.48
C GLY A 191 13.02 0.48 1.96
N LYS A 192 12.63 -0.52 1.16
CA LYS A 192 12.75 -0.51 -0.32
C LYS A 192 11.41 -0.46 -1.04
N THR A 193 10.31 -0.39 -0.31
CA THR A 193 8.96 -0.30 -0.89
C THR A 193 8.46 1.13 -0.96
N CYS A 194 7.47 1.36 -1.82
CA CYS A 194 6.65 2.57 -1.77
C CYS A 194 5.20 2.25 -2.17
N GLY A 195 4.29 3.22 -2.03
CA GLY A 195 2.85 2.99 -2.09
C GLY A 195 2.15 3.39 -0.79
N LEU A 196 0.85 3.10 -0.68
CA LEU A 196 0.06 3.39 0.53
C LEU A 196 0.59 2.71 1.80
N CYS A 197 1.27 1.57 1.68
CA CYS A 197 1.87 0.85 2.79
C CYS A 197 3.20 1.44 3.29
N GLY A 198 3.75 2.43 2.57
CA GLY A 198 5.01 3.09 2.94
C GLY A 198 6.25 2.23 2.70
N LYS A 199 7.36 2.62 3.36
CA LYS A 199 8.69 2.03 3.18
C LYS A 199 9.01 0.87 4.11
N GLY A 200 8.43 0.82 5.31
CA GLY A 200 8.82 -0.17 6.32
C GLY A 200 10.25 -0.01 6.82
N ASP A 201 10.78 1.22 6.86
CA ASP A 201 12.12 1.60 7.36
C ASP A 201 12.12 2.06 8.84
N GLY A 202 10.97 2.08 9.50
CA GLY A 202 10.78 2.60 10.85
C GLY A 202 10.59 4.11 10.95
N GLU A 203 10.68 4.87 9.84
CA GLU A 203 10.57 6.34 9.85
C GLU A 203 9.12 6.81 9.65
N ILE A 204 8.39 6.88 10.75
CA ILE A 204 6.99 7.32 10.78
C ILE A 204 6.77 8.79 10.36
N ARG A 205 7.78 9.67 10.44
CA ARG A 205 7.60 11.09 10.07
C ARG A 205 7.54 11.30 8.57
N GLN A 206 8.08 10.35 7.79
CA GLN A 206 8.07 10.38 6.32
C GLN A 206 7.09 9.38 5.72
N GLU A 207 6.18 8.83 6.53
CA GLU A 207 5.25 7.79 6.09
C GLU A 207 4.40 8.20 4.88
N TYR A 208 4.01 9.48 4.84
CA TYR A 208 3.17 10.04 3.79
C TYR A 208 3.96 10.53 2.58
N ARG A 209 5.01 9.79 2.21
CA ARG A 209 5.84 10.12 1.04
C ARG A 209 5.10 9.79 -0.25
N THR A 210 4.90 10.78 -1.10
CA THR A 210 4.19 10.69 -2.37
C THR A 210 5.12 10.22 -3.51
N PRO A 211 4.61 9.82 -4.68
CA PRO A 211 5.43 9.34 -5.79
C PRO A 211 6.51 10.34 -6.27
N ASN A 212 6.23 11.64 -6.17
CA ASN A 212 7.19 12.71 -6.50
C ASN A 212 8.24 12.97 -5.39
N GLY A 213 8.31 12.12 -4.36
CA GLY A 213 9.29 12.20 -3.28
C GLY A 213 8.98 13.19 -2.16
N ARG A 214 7.92 14.00 -2.28
CA ARG A 214 7.49 14.94 -1.22
C ARG A 214 6.76 14.21 -0.10
N VAL A 215 6.62 14.85 1.06
CA VAL A 215 5.84 14.31 2.18
C VAL A 215 4.53 15.09 2.29
N ALA A 216 3.43 14.42 2.02
CA ALA A 216 2.09 14.97 2.17
C ALA A 216 1.78 15.27 3.64
N LYS A 217 0.99 16.32 3.89
CA LYS A 217 0.69 16.78 5.25
C LYS A 217 -0.40 15.96 5.94
N ASN A 218 -1.24 15.28 5.17
CA ASN A 218 -2.32 14.46 5.69
C ASN A 218 -2.49 13.19 4.84
N SER A 219 -3.17 12.21 5.42
CA SER A 219 -3.40 10.90 4.81
C SER A 219 -4.26 10.96 3.55
N VAL A 220 -5.17 11.93 3.43
CA VAL A 220 -6.05 12.07 2.25
C VAL A 220 -5.23 12.42 1.02
N SER A 221 -4.38 13.46 1.13
CA SER A 221 -3.51 13.91 0.04
C SER A 221 -2.47 12.85 -0.31
N PHE A 222 -1.93 12.16 0.71
CA PHE A 222 -1.06 11.01 0.52
C PHE A 222 -1.76 9.91 -0.29
N ALA A 223 -2.95 9.49 0.13
CA ALA A 223 -3.64 8.38 -0.49
C ALA A 223 -4.05 8.67 -1.95
N GLN A 224 -4.44 9.91 -2.23
CA GLN A 224 -4.80 10.35 -3.57
C GLN A 224 -3.61 10.41 -4.53
N SER A 225 -2.40 10.69 -4.01
CA SER A 225 -1.20 10.72 -4.84
C SER A 225 -0.81 9.35 -5.43
N TRP A 226 -1.32 8.26 -4.84
CA TRP A 226 -1.06 6.88 -5.27
C TRP A 226 -2.16 6.29 -6.17
N ILE A 227 -3.08 7.12 -6.68
CA ILE A 227 -4.10 6.70 -7.65
C ILE A 227 -3.46 6.54 -9.03
N LEU A 228 -3.76 5.43 -9.70
CA LEU A 228 -3.51 5.26 -11.12
C LEU A 228 -4.69 5.86 -11.90
N PRO A 229 -4.47 6.95 -12.66
CA PRO A 229 -5.51 7.55 -13.47
C PRO A 229 -5.84 6.65 -14.67
N ALA A 230 -7.04 6.83 -15.22
CA ALA A 230 -7.42 6.25 -16.49
C ALA A 230 -6.72 6.97 -17.65
N GLU A 231 -6.35 6.22 -18.67
CA GLU A 231 -5.82 6.80 -19.92
C GLU A 231 -6.92 7.42 -20.78
N SER A 232 -8.11 6.79 -20.78
CA SER A 232 -9.24 7.23 -21.60
C SER A 232 -10.56 6.73 -21.02
N CYS A 233 -11.66 7.16 -21.63
CA CYS A 233 -12.99 6.65 -21.28
C CYS A 233 -13.23 5.18 -21.71
N ARG A 234 -12.28 4.52 -22.36
CA ARG A 234 -12.37 3.11 -22.74
C ARG A 234 -11.62 2.19 -21.80
N ASP A 235 -11.18 2.70 -20.66
CA ASP A 235 -10.48 1.94 -19.64
C ASP A 235 -11.32 0.74 -19.15
N ALA A 236 -10.73 -0.45 -19.19
CA ALA A 236 -11.40 -1.70 -18.81
C ALA A 236 -11.70 -1.79 -17.31
N SER A 237 -11.00 -1.02 -16.48
CA SER A 237 -11.30 -0.90 -15.05
C SER A 237 -12.50 -0.01 -14.77
N GLU A 238 -13.00 0.71 -15.78
CA GLU A 238 -14.03 1.75 -15.67
C GLU A 238 -13.59 2.96 -14.83
N CYS A 239 -12.30 3.11 -14.53
CA CYS A 239 -11.76 4.33 -13.93
C CYS A 239 -12.05 5.55 -14.82
N ARG A 240 -12.49 6.65 -14.21
CA ARG A 240 -12.88 7.90 -14.90
C ARG A 240 -12.14 9.13 -14.39
N LEU A 241 -11.01 8.90 -13.72
CA LEU A 241 -10.20 9.94 -13.12
C LEU A 241 -8.93 10.16 -13.93
N LYS A 242 -8.52 11.42 -14.03
CA LYS A 242 -7.19 11.88 -14.41
C LYS A 242 -6.54 12.61 -13.25
N LEU A 243 -5.23 12.72 -13.27
CA LEU A 243 -4.46 13.55 -12.34
C LEU A 243 -4.06 14.84 -13.06
N GLU A 244 -4.42 16.00 -12.53
CA GLU A 244 -4.05 17.29 -13.11
C GLU A 244 -3.67 18.34 -12.06
N SER A 245 -2.75 19.25 -12.42
CA SER A 245 -2.47 20.43 -11.61
C SER A 245 -3.64 21.41 -11.71
N VAL A 246 -4.09 21.91 -10.56
CA VAL A 246 -5.23 22.82 -10.47
C VAL A 246 -4.74 24.24 -10.24
N GLN A 247 -5.40 25.22 -10.87
CA GLN A 247 -5.14 26.63 -10.62
C GLN A 247 -5.86 27.09 -9.36
N LEU A 248 -5.19 27.92 -8.56
CA LEU A 248 -5.80 28.56 -7.41
C LEU A 248 -6.84 29.58 -7.88
N GLU A 249 -8.09 29.42 -7.47
CA GLU A 249 -9.19 30.35 -7.83
C GLU A 249 -8.96 31.77 -7.29
N LYS A 250 -8.28 31.88 -6.14
CA LYS A 250 -7.94 33.16 -5.54
C LYS A 250 -6.76 33.78 -6.30
N GLN A 251 -7.01 34.88 -7.00
CA GLN A 251 -5.94 35.72 -7.53
C GLN A 251 -5.10 36.28 -6.39
N LEU A 252 -3.79 36.11 -6.49
CA LEU A 252 -2.82 36.64 -5.54
C LEU A 252 -1.94 37.65 -6.26
N THR A 253 -1.79 38.83 -5.66
CA THR A 253 -0.80 39.82 -6.05
C THR A 253 0.48 39.59 -5.27
N ILE A 254 1.54 39.19 -5.97
CA ILE A 254 2.87 39.01 -5.39
C ILE A 254 3.75 40.13 -5.96
N HIS A 255 4.30 40.98 -5.08
CA HIS A 255 5.09 42.16 -5.46
C HIS A 255 4.37 43.18 -6.36
N GLY A 256 3.04 43.22 -6.33
CA GLY A 256 2.23 44.18 -7.11
C GLY A 256 1.74 43.65 -8.45
N ASP A 257 2.20 42.47 -8.88
CA ASP A 257 1.78 41.82 -10.13
C ASP A 257 0.85 40.63 -9.88
N GLU A 258 -0.08 40.40 -10.80
CA GLU A 258 -0.93 39.21 -10.78
C GLU A 258 -0.09 37.94 -10.94
N SER A 259 -0.25 37.00 -10.00
CA SER A 259 0.43 35.72 -10.02
C SER A 259 -0.54 34.57 -10.27
N THR A 260 -0.15 33.66 -11.16
CA THR A 260 -0.86 32.41 -11.40
C THR A 260 -0.27 31.31 -10.53
N CYS A 261 -1.09 30.70 -9.68
CA CYS A 261 -0.65 29.62 -8.79
C CYS A 261 -1.20 28.28 -9.25
N LEU A 262 -0.33 27.30 -9.44
CA LEU A 262 -0.69 25.93 -9.83
C LEU A 262 -0.32 24.95 -8.72
N SER A 263 -1.13 23.91 -8.54
CA SER A 263 -0.81 22.86 -7.58
C SER A 263 0.42 22.07 -8.02
N VAL A 264 1.36 21.90 -7.09
CA VAL A 264 2.60 21.14 -7.28
C VAL A 264 2.30 19.65 -7.32
N GLU A 265 1.41 19.18 -6.44
CA GLU A 265 0.84 17.85 -6.51
C GLU A 265 -0.40 17.87 -7.43
N PRO A 266 -0.50 16.93 -8.38
CA PRO A 266 -1.69 16.80 -9.19
C PRO A 266 -2.85 16.26 -8.34
N VAL A 267 -4.06 16.72 -8.64
CA VAL A 267 -5.29 16.38 -7.93
C VAL A 267 -6.17 15.49 -8.81
N PRO A 268 -6.82 14.45 -8.27
CA PRO A 268 -7.79 13.65 -9.01
C PRO A 268 -8.96 14.48 -9.51
N ARG A 269 -9.20 14.42 -10.82
CA ARG A 269 -10.25 15.14 -11.55
C ARG A 269 -10.93 14.18 -12.52
N CYS A 270 -12.18 14.47 -12.86
CA CYS A 270 -12.89 13.62 -13.81
C CYS A 270 -12.33 13.83 -15.22
N LEU A 271 -12.37 12.79 -16.04
CA LEU A 271 -12.06 12.91 -17.46
C LEU A 271 -12.98 13.93 -18.16
N PRO A 272 -12.54 14.55 -19.27
CA PRO A 272 -13.40 15.40 -20.07
C PRO A 272 -14.70 14.70 -20.49
N GLY A 273 -15.83 15.40 -20.41
CA GLY A 273 -17.15 14.81 -20.65
C GLY A 273 -17.78 14.10 -19.45
N CYS A 274 -17.09 14.08 -18.30
CA CYS A 274 -17.60 13.56 -17.04
C CYS A 274 -17.80 14.66 -15.98
N MET A 275 -18.70 14.41 -15.04
CA MET A 275 -18.93 15.26 -13.87
C MET A 275 -18.68 14.49 -12.57
N PRO A 276 -18.14 15.14 -11.54
CA PRO A 276 -17.95 14.49 -10.25
C PRO A 276 -19.30 14.22 -9.58
N ILE A 277 -19.46 13.00 -9.06
CA ILE A 277 -20.61 12.61 -8.23
C ILE A 277 -20.22 12.38 -6.77
N LYS A 278 -18.91 12.26 -6.49
CA LYS A 278 -18.35 12.17 -5.15
C LYS A 278 -17.04 12.92 -5.12
N THR A 279 -16.84 13.74 -4.09
CA THR A 279 -15.62 14.53 -3.89
C THR A 279 -15.14 14.44 -2.44
N THR A 280 -13.90 14.85 -2.20
CA THR A 280 -13.35 15.02 -0.86
C THR A 280 -12.37 16.18 -0.82
N PRO A 281 -12.32 16.96 0.28
CA PRO A 281 -11.33 18.01 0.42
C PRO A 281 -9.91 17.45 0.52
N VAL A 282 -8.99 18.03 -0.24
CA VAL A 282 -7.55 17.71 -0.23
C VAL A 282 -6.73 18.98 -0.06
N THR A 283 -5.65 18.93 0.72
CA THR A 283 -4.74 20.06 0.93
C THR A 283 -3.49 19.86 0.11
N VAL A 284 -3.30 20.67 -0.93
CA VAL A 284 -2.15 20.59 -1.84
C VAL A 284 -1.29 21.85 -1.77
N GLY A 285 -0.02 21.69 -2.09
CA GLY A 285 0.90 22.81 -2.25
C GLY A 285 0.68 23.52 -3.58
N PHE A 286 0.78 24.84 -3.58
CA PHE A 286 0.75 25.67 -4.78
C PHE A 286 2.10 26.35 -4.97
N SER A 287 2.52 26.42 -6.23
CA SER A 287 3.63 27.25 -6.67
C SER A 287 3.09 28.36 -7.57
N CYS A 288 3.45 29.61 -7.25
CA CYS A 288 2.95 30.81 -7.88
C CYS A 288 4.02 31.42 -8.79
N LEU A 289 3.63 31.78 -10.00
CA LEU A 289 4.47 32.51 -10.94
C LEU A 289 3.88 33.83 -11.33
N GLN A 290 4.78 34.78 -11.55
CA GLN A 290 4.52 35.95 -12.38
C GLN A 290 4.46 35.52 -13.86
N SER A 291 3.59 36.18 -14.63
CA SER A 291 3.34 35.86 -16.04
C SER A 291 4.65 35.79 -16.85
N GLY A 292 4.94 34.63 -17.46
CA GLY A 292 6.08 34.45 -18.38
C GLY A 292 7.24 33.54 -17.94
N ALA A 293 7.25 33.03 -16.70
CA ALA A 293 8.31 32.12 -16.25
C ALA A 293 8.07 30.66 -16.70
N GLN A 294 8.93 30.12 -17.55
CA GLN A 294 8.91 28.71 -17.97
C GLN A 294 9.81 27.85 -17.08
N SER A 295 9.21 26.98 -16.27
CA SER A 295 9.87 25.82 -15.66
C SER A 295 8.84 24.70 -15.41
N SER A 296 9.26 23.46 -15.22
CA SER A 296 8.35 22.37 -14.88
C SER A 296 7.72 22.61 -13.50
N VAL A 297 6.39 22.48 -13.37
CA VAL A 297 5.66 22.76 -12.11
C VAL A 297 6.04 21.77 -10.99
N PHE A 298 6.46 20.55 -11.36
CA PHE A 298 6.73 19.46 -10.43
C PHE A 298 8.03 19.61 -9.62
N ASP A 299 9.00 20.42 -10.07
CA ASP A 299 10.27 20.66 -9.36
C ASP A 299 10.24 21.93 -8.48
N ARG A 300 9.10 22.60 -8.40
CA ARG A 300 9.02 23.90 -7.73
C ARG A 300 8.86 23.78 -6.22
N SER A 301 9.31 24.83 -5.52
CA SER A 301 8.98 25.04 -4.11
C SER A 301 7.48 25.24 -3.95
N VAL A 302 6.97 24.81 -2.80
CA VAL A 302 5.59 25.12 -2.39
C VAL A 302 5.60 26.48 -1.72
N ASP A 303 4.94 27.45 -2.33
CA ASP A 303 4.88 28.83 -1.84
C ASP A 303 3.75 28.99 -0.82
N LEU A 304 2.62 28.31 -1.06
CA LEU A 304 1.47 28.30 -0.16
C LEU A 304 0.71 26.99 -0.24
N LYS A 305 -0.23 26.79 0.69
CA LYS A 305 -1.08 25.60 0.74
C LYS A 305 -2.53 26.00 0.81
N GLN A 306 -3.34 25.35 0.01
CA GLN A 306 -4.78 25.58 -0.03
C GLN A 306 -5.51 24.25 -0.11
N THR A 307 -6.71 24.22 0.47
CA THR A 307 -7.64 23.10 0.29
C THR A 307 -8.41 23.28 -1.01
N THR A 308 -8.48 22.23 -1.81
CA THR A 308 -9.31 22.12 -3.02
C THR A 308 -10.13 20.83 -2.93
N GLN A 309 -11.05 20.63 -3.86
CA GLN A 309 -11.81 19.39 -3.97
C GLN A 309 -11.08 18.40 -4.86
N ALA A 310 -10.93 17.15 -4.44
CA ALA A 310 -10.53 16.03 -5.30
C ALA A 310 -11.75 15.18 -5.64
N HIS A 311 -11.79 14.62 -6.85
CA HIS A 311 -12.89 13.77 -7.30
C HIS A 311 -12.62 12.32 -6.91
N LEU A 312 -13.64 11.64 -6.39
CA LEU A 312 -13.58 10.22 -5.99
C LEU A 312 -14.41 9.32 -6.91
N ALA A 313 -15.46 9.85 -7.52
CA ALA A 313 -16.27 9.12 -8.49
C ALA A 313 -16.83 10.10 -9.51
N CYS A 314 -17.00 9.62 -10.75
CA CYS A 314 -17.44 10.44 -11.87
C CYS A 314 -18.58 9.74 -12.61
N ASN A 315 -19.51 10.53 -13.11
CA ASN A 315 -20.52 10.08 -14.07
C ASN A 315 -20.22 10.73 -15.43
N CYS A 316 -20.19 9.91 -16.47
CA CYS A 316 -19.75 10.30 -17.81
C CYS A 316 -20.90 10.22 -18.80
N ASN A 317 -20.98 11.20 -19.71
CA ASN A 317 -21.93 11.15 -20.82
C ASN A 317 -21.29 10.52 -22.08
N ALA A 318 -22.06 10.43 -23.16
CA ALA A 318 -21.61 9.87 -24.43
C ALA A 318 -20.44 10.64 -25.11
N ARG A 319 -20.07 11.83 -24.61
CA ARG A 319 -18.95 12.65 -25.11
C ARG A 319 -17.64 12.38 -24.38
N CYS A 320 -17.61 11.42 -23.46
CA CYS A 320 -16.39 10.96 -22.81
C CYS A 320 -15.44 10.36 -23.86
N SER A 321 -14.32 11.05 -24.11
CA SER A 321 -13.25 10.63 -25.03
C SER A 321 -12.07 10.08 -24.25
#